data_AF-A0A132A851-F1
#
_entry.id   AF-A0A132A851-F1
#
_cell.length_a   1.000
_cell.length_b   1.000
_cell.length_c   1.000
_cell.angle_alpha   90.00
_cell.angle_beta   90.00
_cell.angle_gamma   90.00
#
_symmetry.space_group_name_H-M   'P 1'
#
loop_
_entity.id
_entity.type
_entity.pdbx_description
1 polymer ?
#
loop_
_entity_poly.entity_id
_entity_poly.type
_entity_poly.pdbx_seq_one_letter_code
_entity_poly.pdbx_strand_id
1 'polypeptide(L)' 'MDGGVPNDRILEEFLRISETTTGAIAVHCKAGLGRTGTLIGCYLMKHYKLTAMEAIAWIRICRPGSIVGYQQKWLCL' A
#
# COMPACT_ATOMS: atom_id res chain seq x y z
N MET A 1 -8.75 -13.08 -1.63
CA MET A 1 -9.83 -12.81 -0.66
C MET A 1 -9.62 -11.44 -0.02
N ASP A 2 -10.68 -10.82 0.50
CA ASP A 2 -10.55 -9.60 1.31
C ASP A 2 -9.67 -9.85 2.55
N GLY A 3 -8.82 -8.87 2.90
CA GLY A 3 -7.85 -8.98 4.01
C GLY A 3 -6.52 -9.68 3.67
N GLY A 4 -6.40 -10.27 2.48
CA GLY A 4 -5.14 -10.85 2.00
C GLY A 4 -4.09 -9.81 1.57
N VAL A 5 -2.87 -10.29 1.32
CA VAL A 5 -1.73 -9.49 0.81
C VAL A 5 -1.61 -9.66 -0.70
N PRO A 6 -1.09 -8.67 -1.44
CA PRO A 6 -0.80 -8.84 -2.86
C PRO A 6 0.30 -9.89 -3.06
N ASN A 7 0.23 -10.65 -4.14
CA ASN A 7 1.39 -11.42 -4.61
C ASN A 7 2.29 -10.53 -5.49
N ASP A 8 3.47 -11.03 -5.81
CA ASP A 8 4.50 -10.28 -6.54
C ASP A 8 3.96 -9.72 -7.86
N ARG A 9 3.20 -10.53 -8.62
CA ARG A 9 2.58 -10.09 -9.88
C ARG A 9 1.68 -8.87 -9.71
N ILE A 10 0.86 -8.83 -8.65
CA ILE A 10 -0.02 -7.68 -8.38
C ILE A 10 0.80 -6.47 -7.95
N LEU A 11 1.82 -6.66 -7.12
CA LEU A 11 2.67 -5.59 -6.65
C LEU A 11 3.47 -4.95 -7.80
N GLU A 12 4.10 -5.78 -8.63
CA GLU A 12 4.86 -5.34 -9.81
C GLU A 12 3.97 -4.57 -10.78
N GLU A 13 2.76 -5.07 -11.06
CA GLU A 13 1.83 -4.40 -11.95
C GLU A 13 1.35 -3.07 -11.37
N PHE A 14 1.07 -3.00 -10.07
CA PHE A 14 0.72 -1.76 -9.40
C PHE A 14 1.84 -0.73 -9.47
N LEU A 15 3.08 -1.14 -9.20
CA LEU A 15 4.25 -0.26 -9.27
C LEU A 15 4.48 0.23 -10.69
N ARG A 16 4.41 -0.67 -11.69
CA ARG A 16 4.52 -0.32 -13.10
C ARG A 16 3.50 0.73 -13.50
N ILE A 17 2.22 0.50 -13.22
CA ILE A 17 1.15 1.47 -13.48
C ILE A 17 1.45 2.79 -12.77
N SER A 18 1.90 2.74 -11.52
CA SER A 18 2.18 3.93 -10.70
C SER A 18 3.34 4.76 -11.21
N GLU A 19 4.35 4.12 -11.80
CA GLU A 19 5.55 4.77 -12.33
C GLU A 19 5.33 5.31 -13.75
N THR A 20 4.42 4.72 -14.53
CA THR A 20 4.15 5.16 -15.91
C THR A 20 2.98 6.13 -16.05
N THR A 21 2.13 6.26 -15.02
CA THR A 21 0.97 7.14 -15.09
C THR A 21 1.39 8.59 -14.88
N THR A 22 0.97 9.46 -15.79
CA THR A 22 1.05 10.90 -15.59
C THR A 22 -0.15 11.38 -14.78
N GLY A 23 0.10 12.16 -13.73
CA GLY A 23 -0.93 12.68 -12.85
C GLY A 23 -1.25 11.78 -11.64
N ALA A 24 -2.40 12.01 -11.02
CA ALA A 24 -2.79 11.34 -9.78
C ALA A 24 -3.45 9.98 -10.05
N ILE A 25 -3.28 9.04 -9.10
CA ILE A 25 -3.83 7.69 -9.19
C ILE A 25 -4.81 7.47 -8.05
N ALA A 26 -6.04 7.07 -8.40
CA ALA A 26 -7.04 6.66 -7.43
C ALA A 26 -6.96 5.14 -7.22
N VAL A 27 -6.59 4.72 -6.01
CA VAL A 27 -6.52 3.30 -5.62
C VAL A 27 -7.66 3.01 -4.65
N HIS A 28 -8.47 1.99 -4.91
CA HIS A 28 -9.55 1.60 -4.00
C HIS A 28 -9.64 0.08 -3.81
N CYS A 29 -10.23 -0.30 -2.69
CA CYS A 29 -10.72 -1.66 -2.45
C CYS A 29 -12.20 -1.56 -2.06
N LYS A 30 -12.69 -2.41 -1.16
CA LYS A 30 -14.06 -2.28 -0.64
C LYS A 30 -14.22 -1.07 0.30
N ALA A 31 -13.31 -0.91 1.26
CA ALA A 31 -13.35 0.17 2.26
C ALA A 31 -12.24 1.23 2.08
N GLY A 32 -11.28 0.99 1.17
CA GLY A 32 -10.14 1.87 0.96
C GLY A 32 -9.11 1.88 2.10
N LEU A 33 -9.10 0.86 2.97
CA LEU A 33 -8.23 0.82 4.17
C LEU A 33 -7.11 -0.21 4.07
N GLY A 34 -7.46 -1.51 4.00
CA GLY A 34 -6.47 -2.59 4.03
C GLY A 34 -5.63 -2.69 2.76
N ARG A 35 -6.17 -3.37 1.73
CA ARG A 35 -5.46 -3.63 0.45
C ARG A 35 -4.97 -2.35 -0.25
N THR A 36 -5.77 -1.28 -0.20
CA THR A 36 -5.41 0.04 -0.73
C THR A 36 -4.18 0.59 -0.01
N GLY A 37 -4.23 0.65 1.32
CA GLY A 37 -3.09 1.13 2.12
C GLY A 37 -1.85 0.28 1.91
N THR A 38 -1.99 -1.05 1.76
CA THR A 38 -0.84 -1.95 1.54
C THR A 38 -0.07 -1.61 0.28
N LEU A 39 -0.75 -1.47 -0.87
CA LEU A 39 -0.07 -1.15 -2.13
C LEU A 39 0.53 0.26 -2.11
N ILE A 40 -0.18 1.25 -1.57
CA ILE A 40 0.36 2.61 -1.40
C ILE A 40 1.58 2.57 -0.46
N GLY A 41 1.55 1.76 0.59
CA GLY A 41 2.66 1.54 1.51
C GLY A 41 3.90 1.01 0.80
N CYS A 42 3.75 -0.01 -0.05
CA CYS A 42 4.86 -0.54 -0.86
C CYS A 42 5.47 0.53 -1.77
N TYR A 43 4.64 1.39 -2.39
CA TYR A 43 5.13 2.50 -3.20
C TYR A 43 5.94 3.49 -2.36
N LEU A 44 5.43 3.89 -1.19
CA LEU A 44 6.15 4.80 -0.29
C LEU A 44 7.49 4.21 0.15
N MET A 45 7.54 2.94 0.51
CA MET A 45 8.77 2.25 0.90
C MET A 45 9.79 2.21 -0.26
N LYS A 46 9.34 1.88 -1.49
CA LYS A 46 10.22 1.81 -2.67
C LYS A 46 10.82 3.16 -3.04
N HIS A 47 9.99 4.20 -3.09
CA HIS A 47 10.38 5.50 -3.68
C HIS A 47 10.86 6.52 -2.65
N TYR A 48 10.36 6.47 -1.42
CA TYR A 48 10.71 7.42 -0.35
C TYR A 48 11.54 6.80 0.77
N LYS A 49 11.89 5.50 0.64
CA LYS A 49 12.76 4.77 1.57
C LYS A 49 12.25 4.76 3.01
N LEU A 50 10.94 4.93 3.19
CA LEU A 50 10.31 4.74 4.48
C LEU A 50 10.43 3.27 4.90
N THR A 51 10.67 3.03 6.18
CA THR A 51 10.43 1.73 6.79
C THR A 51 8.94 1.39 6.73
N ALA A 52 8.62 0.10 6.88
CA ALA A 52 7.23 -0.34 6.93
C ALA A 52 6.40 0.40 8.00
N MET A 53 7.00 0.63 9.17
CA MET A 53 6.35 1.33 10.28
C MET A 53 6.10 2.80 9.98
N GLU A 54 7.06 3.49 9.34
CA GLU A 54 6.90 4.88 8.91
C GLU A 54 5.83 5.00 7.83
N ALA A 55 5.82 4.09 6.84
CA ALA A 55 4.80 4.08 5.80
C ALA A 55 3.39 3.84 6.40
N ILE A 56 3.24 2.90 7.34
CA ILE A 56 1.98 2.66 8.04
C ILE A 56 1.54 3.89 8.84
N ALA A 57 2.46 4.49 9.59
CA ALA A 57 2.17 5.69 10.38
C ALA A 57 1.72 6.85 9.49
N TRP A 58 2.46 7.13 8.42
CA TRP A 58 2.15 8.20 7.46
C TRP A 58 0.77 8.00 6.83
N ILE A 59 0.49 6.80 6.31
CA ILE A 59 -0.80 6.51 5.68
C ILE A 59 -1.93 6.66 6.70
N ARG A 60 -1.73 6.30 7.97
CA ARG A 60 -2.75 6.45 9.03
C ARG A 60 -2.97 7.90 9.45
N ILE A 61 -1.97 8.77 9.36
CA ILE A 61 -2.15 10.21 9.54
C ILE A 61 -3.08 10.75 8.45
N CYS A 62 -2.84 10.39 7.18
CA CYS A 62 -3.66 10.84 6.06
C CYS A 62 -5.05 10.16 6.03
N ARG A 63 -5.12 8.89 6.41
CA ARG A 63 -6.35 8.07 6.38
C ARG A 63 -6.35 7.07 7.54
N PRO A 64 -6.98 7.41 8.67
CA PRO A 64 -7.05 6.54 9.84
C PRO A 64 -7.61 5.15 9.53
N GLY A 65 -7.03 4.12 10.16
CA GLY A 65 -7.44 2.72 9.99
C GLY A 65 -6.85 2.01 8.77
N SER A 66 -5.98 2.65 7.98
CA SER A 66 -5.33 2.02 6.83
C SER A 66 -4.32 0.94 7.23
N ILE A 67 -4.15 -0.06 6.35
CA ILE A 67 -3.31 -1.26 6.51
C ILE A 67 -3.72 -2.07 7.74
N VAL A 68 -4.49 -3.14 7.52
CA VAL A 68 -5.26 -3.80 8.58
C VAL A 68 -4.80 -5.25 8.78
N GLY A 69 -4.72 -5.67 10.04
CA GLY A 69 -4.44 -7.06 10.41
C GLY A 69 -3.09 -7.56 9.88
N TYR A 70 -3.11 -8.73 9.24
CA TYR A 70 -1.93 -9.43 8.73
C TYR A 70 -1.08 -8.60 7.75
N GLN A 71 -1.70 -7.66 7.04
CA GLN A 71 -1.01 -6.80 6.06
C GLN A 71 0.06 -5.91 6.69
N GLN A 72 -0.08 -5.53 7.97
CA GLN A 72 0.95 -4.77 8.69
C GLN A 72 2.22 -5.61 8.86
N LYS A 73 2.06 -6.86 9.31
CA LYS A 73 3.19 -7.77 9.50
C LYS A 73 3.87 -8.07 8.17
N TRP A 74 3.07 -8.28 7.12
CA TRP A 74 3.60 -8.56 5.78
C TRP A 74 4.47 -7.43 5.22
N LEU A 75 4.12 -6.16 5.47
CA LEU A 75 4.98 -5.03 5.06
C LEU A 75 6.31 -4.98 5.82
N CYS A 76 6.36 -5.49 7.05
CA CYS A 76 7.57 -5.50 7.87
C CYS A 76 8.52 -6.67 7.59
N LEU A 77 8.15 -7.58 6.69
CA LEU A 77 8.99 -8.69 6.22
C LEU A 77 9.78 -8.26 5.00
#